data_AF-A0A9P6SP35-F1
#
_entry.id   AF-A0A9P6SP35-F1
#
_cell.length_a   1.000
_cell.length_b   1.000
_cell.length_c   1.000
_cell.angle_alpha   90.00
_cell.angle_beta   90.00
_cell.angle_gamma   90.00
#
_symmetry.space_group_name_H-M   'P 1'
#
loop_
_entity.id
_entity.type
_entity.pdbx_description
1 polymer ?
#
loop_
_entity_poly.entity_id
_entity_poly.type
_entity_poly.pdbx_seq_one_letter_code
_entity_poly.pdbx_strand_id
1 'polypeptide(L)'
;MEPTPKASSSVAVAAAAAPGAKKSPQKRKKVPSQAPRRLLKRQLRDLDRLVKNKNKNMDDAAKVLPEQVLPEQVLPEQVLQETEKKIGNLKKQLDDLGPESSSSPSTEAKNKDKKPNNIRFTEMRRAGRKIISFGKQHPNHKQSEEESKTMADLKLDLLYTKYFPKGEEYIFIYPETPLQDEEKLKRQEIRKGIAKALANGEIKETAPRSNPSNQESESTTTMEKDPVSNWNDEEEEEDDKEDDNNNDSNNEERPLVKRQRSE
;
A
#
# COMPACT_ATOMS: atom_id res chain seq x y z
N MET A 1 -59.64 -25.70 14.14
CA MET A 1 -58.62 -26.35 14.98
C MET A 1 -57.40 -25.45 14.97
N GLU A 2 -57.24 -24.67 16.03
CA GLU A 2 -56.14 -23.71 16.18
C GLU A 2 -54.94 -24.39 16.87
N PRO A 3 -53.71 -24.23 16.37
CA PRO A 3 -52.52 -24.69 17.07
C PRO A 3 -52.03 -23.63 18.07
N THR A 4 -51.92 -24.05 19.33
CA THR A 4 -51.30 -23.28 20.42
C THR A 4 -49.77 -23.30 20.34
N PRO A 5 -49.07 -22.20 20.68
CA PRO A 5 -47.61 -22.20 20.76
C PRO A 5 -47.11 -22.77 22.09
N LYS A 6 -46.19 -23.73 22.01
CA LYS A 6 -45.45 -24.31 23.13
C LYS A 6 -44.40 -23.33 23.65
N ALA A 7 -44.41 -23.11 24.96
CA ALA A 7 -43.39 -22.38 25.70
C ALA A 7 -42.02 -23.08 25.60
N SER A 8 -41.01 -22.36 25.12
CA SER A 8 -39.62 -22.80 25.17
C SER A 8 -38.93 -22.21 26.40
N SER A 9 -38.47 -23.10 27.28
CA SER A 9 -37.83 -22.79 28.54
C SER A 9 -36.42 -22.22 28.32
N SER A 10 -36.17 -21.02 28.84
CA SER A 10 -34.83 -20.43 28.91
C SER A 10 -34.08 -20.99 30.12
N VAL A 11 -33.15 -21.93 29.88
CA VAL A 11 -32.18 -22.38 30.89
C VAL A 11 -31.03 -21.37 30.94
N ALA A 12 -31.01 -20.56 31.99
CA ALA A 12 -29.89 -19.70 32.32
C ALA A 12 -28.74 -20.54 32.88
N VAL A 13 -27.67 -20.73 32.09
CA VAL A 13 -26.42 -21.32 32.57
C VAL A 13 -25.56 -20.18 33.12
N ALA A 14 -25.51 -20.08 34.44
CA ALA A 14 -24.60 -19.20 35.16
C ALA A 14 -23.16 -19.73 35.01
N ALA A 15 -22.36 -19.08 34.17
CA ALA A 15 -20.93 -19.34 34.07
C ALA A 15 -20.20 -18.69 35.24
N ALA A 16 -19.75 -19.53 36.18
CA ALA A 16 -18.90 -19.14 37.30
C ALA A 16 -17.58 -18.55 36.79
N ALA A 17 -17.36 -17.27 37.07
CA ALA A 17 -16.10 -16.58 36.81
C ALA A 17 -15.04 -17.05 37.83
N ALA A 18 -14.04 -17.79 37.37
CA ALA A 18 -12.90 -18.22 38.17
C ALA A 18 -12.01 -17.01 38.54
N PRO A 19 -11.67 -16.82 39.82
CA PRO A 19 -10.83 -15.71 40.26
C PRO A 19 -9.35 -15.94 39.94
N GLY A 20 -8.78 -15.03 39.13
CA GLY A 20 -7.49 -14.39 39.42
C GLY A 20 -6.23 -15.25 39.41
N ALA A 21 -5.84 -15.79 38.25
CA ALA A 21 -4.46 -16.24 38.03
C ALA A 21 -3.52 -15.03 37.95
N LYS A 22 -2.86 -14.70 39.06
CA LYS A 22 -1.82 -13.66 39.15
C LYS A 22 -0.62 -14.09 38.29
N LYS A 23 -0.51 -13.52 37.09
CA LYS A 23 0.63 -13.70 36.18
C LYS A 23 1.87 -13.10 36.85
N SER A 24 2.87 -13.93 37.10
CA SER A 24 4.18 -13.48 37.59
C SER A 24 4.80 -12.51 36.59
N PRO A 25 5.48 -11.44 37.05
CA PRO A 25 6.16 -10.51 36.16
C PRO A 25 7.31 -11.24 35.46
N GLN A 26 7.08 -11.63 34.22
CA GLN A 26 8.13 -12.14 33.35
C GLN A 26 9.21 -11.07 33.23
N LYS A 27 10.36 -11.30 33.86
CA LYS A 27 11.56 -10.47 33.71
C LYS A 27 11.96 -10.50 32.24
N ARG A 28 11.54 -9.48 31.48
CA ARG A 28 11.95 -9.30 30.08
C ARG A 28 13.46 -9.15 30.06
N LYS A 29 14.16 -10.14 29.50
CA LYS A 29 15.59 -10.03 29.20
C LYS A 29 15.77 -8.78 28.35
N LYS A 30 16.57 -7.81 28.82
CA LYS A 30 16.91 -6.60 28.06
C LYS A 30 17.66 -7.06 26.80
N VAL A 31 16.96 -7.11 25.68
CA VAL A 31 17.62 -7.29 24.37
C VAL A 31 18.45 -6.03 24.14
N PRO A 32 19.77 -6.13 23.90
CA PRO A 32 20.58 -4.96 23.60
C PRO A 32 19.92 -4.22 22.43
N SER A 33 19.63 -2.94 22.63
CA SER A 33 18.88 -2.13 21.67
C SER A 33 19.57 -2.22 20.31
N GLN A 34 18.85 -2.52 19.24
CA GLN A 34 19.36 -2.46 17.86
C GLN A 34 19.66 -1.03 17.37
N ALA A 35 19.45 -0.02 18.22
CA ALA A 35 19.63 1.39 17.93
C ALA A 35 21.04 1.77 17.39
N PRO A 36 22.18 1.30 17.94
CA PRO A 36 23.49 1.69 17.46
C PRO A 36 23.77 1.12 16.06
N ARG A 37 23.32 -0.10 15.76
CA ARG A 37 23.49 -0.70 14.43
C ARG A 37 22.70 0.00 13.33
N ARG A 38 21.46 0.44 13.63
CA ARG A 38 20.64 1.19 12.67
C ARG A 38 21.29 2.52 12.29
N LEU A 39 21.89 3.20 13.26
CA LEU A 39 22.57 4.47 13.04
C LEU A 39 23.84 4.28 12.19
N LEU A 40 24.65 3.27 12.51
CA LEU A 40 25.85 2.91 11.73
C LEU A 40 25.52 2.51 10.28
N LYS A 41 24.45 1.72 10.07
CA LYS A 41 23.97 1.37 8.72
C LYS A 41 23.48 2.58 7.92
N ARG A 42 22.88 3.58 8.57
CA ARG A 42 22.48 4.83 7.92
C ARG A 42 23.70 5.64 7.48
N GLN A 43 24.67 5.81 8.39
CA GLN A 43 25.92 6.51 8.09
C GLN A 43 26.70 5.87 6.94
N LEU A 44 26.76 4.54 6.87
CA LEU A 44 27.37 3.83 5.74
C LEU A 44 26.68 4.12 4.40
N ARG A 45 25.34 4.14 4.37
CA ARG A 45 24.60 4.45 3.13
C ARG A 45 24.83 5.88 2.66
N ASP A 46 24.90 6.83 3.60
CA ASP A 46 25.09 8.24 3.27
C ASP A 46 26.51 8.48 2.73
N LEU A 47 27.53 7.83 3.32
CA LEU A 47 28.91 7.88 2.81
C LEU A 47 29.06 7.16 1.45
N ASP A 48 28.45 5.99 1.28
CA ASP A 48 28.46 5.26 -0.01
C ASP A 48 27.78 6.07 -1.12
N ARG A 49 26.70 6.80 -0.80
CA ARG A 49 26.04 7.71 -1.76
C ARG A 49 26.93 8.88 -2.15
N LEU A 50 27.66 9.45 -1.19
CA LEU A 50 28.59 10.55 -1.45
C LEU A 50 29.71 10.12 -2.40
N VAL A 51 30.28 8.94 -2.19
CA VAL A 51 31.31 8.36 -3.07
C VAL A 51 30.75 8.05 -4.46
N LYS A 52 29.56 7.43 -4.55
CA LYS A 52 28.93 7.09 -5.83
C LYS A 52 28.54 8.30 -6.67
N ASN A 53 28.01 9.36 -6.05
CA ASN A 53 27.64 10.58 -6.75
C ASN A 53 28.89 11.32 -7.29
N LYS A 54 30.03 11.26 -6.59
CA LYS A 54 31.30 11.82 -7.11
C LYS A 54 31.79 11.07 -8.35
N ASN A 55 31.71 9.74 -8.35
CA ASN A 55 32.14 8.95 -9.51
C ASN A 55 31.25 9.24 -10.74
N LYS A 56 29.94 9.38 -10.55
CA LYS A 56 29.04 9.80 -11.63
C LYS A 56 29.39 11.19 -12.17
N ASN A 57 29.61 12.16 -11.29
CA ASN A 57 30.01 13.51 -11.71
C ASN A 57 31.39 13.55 -12.39
N MET A 58 32.32 12.65 -12.05
CA MET A 58 33.61 12.51 -12.73
C MET A 58 33.44 11.86 -14.12
N ASP A 59 32.59 10.83 -14.24
CA ASP A 59 32.30 10.15 -15.50
C ASP A 59 31.52 11.05 -16.48
N ASP A 60 30.61 11.88 -15.97
CA ASP A 60 29.84 12.84 -16.76
C ASP A 60 30.68 14.07 -17.15
N ALA A 61 31.55 14.57 -16.25
CA ALA A 61 32.53 15.61 -16.58
C ALA A 61 33.60 15.13 -17.58
N ALA A 62 33.93 13.84 -17.60
CA ALA A 62 34.83 13.25 -18.61
C ALA A 62 34.18 13.13 -20.00
N LYS A 63 32.85 13.16 -20.08
CA LYS A 63 32.08 13.10 -21.35
C LYS A 63 31.70 14.46 -21.90
N VAL A 64 31.64 15.49 -21.07
CA VAL A 64 31.23 16.85 -21.44
C VAL A 64 32.33 17.84 -21.02
N LEU A 65 33.40 17.97 -21.81
CA LEU A 65 33.98 19.27 -22.21
C LEU A 65 35.32 19.10 -22.98
N PRO A 66 35.53 19.87 -24.07
CA PRO A 66 36.84 20.10 -24.66
C PRO A 66 37.67 21.07 -23.80
N GLU A 67 38.80 20.57 -23.31
CA GLU A 67 40.08 21.20 -22.90
C GLU A 67 40.15 22.50 -22.05
N GLN A 68 39.10 23.29 -21.83
CA GLN A 68 39.23 24.56 -21.09
C GLN A 68 38.01 24.84 -20.22
N VAL A 69 38.05 24.38 -18.96
CA VAL A 69 37.61 25.06 -17.71
C VAL A 69 37.76 24.02 -16.61
N LEU A 70 38.71 24.23 -15.68
CA LEU A 70 38.91 23.40 -14.50
C LEU A 70 37.72 23.55 -13.54
N PRO A 71 36.94 22.49 -13.24
CA PRO A 71 35.91 22.56 -12.21
C PRO A 71 36.56 22.46 -10.84
N GLU A 72 36.62 23.57 -10.11
CA GLU A 72 37.26 23.72 -8.80
C GLU A 72 36.46 23.08 -7.62
N GLN A 73 35.63 22.08 -7.89
CA GLN A 73 34.84 21.36 -6.87
C GLN A 73 35.24 19.88 -6.73
N VAL A 74 36.50 19.55 -7.04
CA VAL A 74 37.05 18.24 -6.70
C VAL A 74 37.43 18.26 -5.22
N LEU A 75 36.65 17.58 -4.38
CA LEU A 75 37.01 17.31 -2.98
C LEU A 75 38.46 16.80 -2.92
N PRO A 76 39.35 17.41 -2.10
CA PRO A 76 40.77 17.07 -2.06
C PRO A 76 40.97 15.57 -1.85
N GLU A 77 41.99 15.01 -2.50
CA GLU A 77 42.31 13.58 -2.42
C GLU A 77 42.48 13.08 -0.97
N GLN A 78 42.95 13.97 -0.08
CA GLN A 78 43.02 13.74 1.36
C GLN A 78 41.64 13.44 1.98
N VAL A 79 40.58 14.16 1.58
CA VAL A 79 39.23 13.96 2.10
C VAL A 79 38.66 12.61 1.62
N LEU A 80 38.99 12.19 0.40
CA LEU A 80 38.59 10.87 -0.10
C LEU A 80 39.22 9.74 0.72
N GLN A 81 40.54 9.80 0.93
CA GLN A 81 41.25 8.82 1.75
C GLN A 81 40.70 8.76 3.18
N GLU A 82 40.31 9.90 3.76
CA GLU A 82 39.65 9.92 5.06
C GLU A 82 38.26 9.28 5.04
N THR A 83 37.45 9.52 3.99
CA THR A 83 36.12 8.91 3.86
C THR A 83 36.20 7.40 3.67
N GLU A 84 37.14 6.89 2.88
CA GLU A 84 37.36 5.45 2.69
C GLU A 84 37.83 4.78 3.99
N LYS A 85 38.73 5.44 4.74
CA LYS A 85 39.14 4.97 6.08
C LYS A 85 37.94 4.93 7.05
N LYS A 86 37.07 5.95 7.03
CA LYS A 86 35.85 5.98 7.85
C LYS A 86 34.89 4.86 7.47
N ILE A 87 34.69 4.59 6.18
CA ILE A 87 33.87 3.46 5.69
C ILE A 87 34.47 2.13 6.19
N GLY A 88 35.79 1.95 6.09
CA GLY A 88 36.48 0.76 6.59
C GLY A 88 36.29 0.54 8.09
N ASN A 89 36.39 1.59 8.89
CA ASN A 89 36.19 1.53 10.34
C ASN A 89 34.72 1.21 10.71
N LEU A 90 33.75 1.82 10.01
CA LEU A 90 32.34 1.53 10.22
C LEU A 90 31.97 0.09 9.85
N LYS A 91 32.58 -0.47 8.79
CA LYS A 91 32.43 -1.89 8.43
C LYS A 91 32.95 -2.80 9.52
N LYS A 92 34.16 -2.55 10.02
CA LYS A 92 34.74 -3.30 11.15
C LYS A 92 33.85 -3.24 12.41
N GLN A 93 33.35 -2.06 12.77
CA GLN A 93 32.40 -1.92 13.89
C GLN A 93 31.10 -2.72 13.66
N LEU A 94 30.66 -2.85 12.41
CA LEU A 94 29.48 -3.64 12.07
C LEU A 94 29.75 -5.14 12.20
N ASP A 95 30.94 -5.59 11.81
CA ASP A 95 31.38 -6.98 11.92
C ASP A 95 31.62 -7.39 13.38
N ASP A 96 32.22 -6.51 14.20
CA ASP A 96 32.45 -6.71 15.64
C ASP A 96 31.13 -6.88 16.42
N LEU A 97 30.05 -6.26 15.96
CA LEU A 97 28.71 -6.43 16.52
C LEU A 97 28.09 -7.81 16.16
N GLY A 98 28.83 -8.66 15.45
CA GLY A 98 28.53 -10.07 15.16
C GLY A 98 27.61 -10.27 13.94
N PRO A 99 27.73 -11.38 13.19
CA PRO A 99 26.88 -11.64 12.03
C PRO A 99 25.40 -11.55 12.43
N GLU A 100 24.60 -10.81 11.65
CA GLU A 100 23.16 -10.75 11.89
C GLU A 100 22.59 -12.17 11.79
N SER A 101 22.36 -12.81 12.95
CA SER A 101 21.52 -14.01 13.05
C SER A 101 20.05 -13.72 12.70
N SER A 102 19.73 -12.49 12.31
CA SER A 102 18.48 -12.11 11.67
C SER A 102 18.63 -12.12 10.15
N SER A 103 18.51 -13.29 9.56
CA SER A 103 17.47 -13.54 8.55
C SER A 103 16.97 -12.30 7.76
N SER A 104 17.82 -11.67 6.98
CA SER A 104 17.38 -11.00 5.76
C SER A 104 17.39 -12.06 4.66
N PRO A 105 16.27 -12.78 4.46
CA PRO A 105 16.16 -13.66 3.31
C PRO A 105 16.43 -12.87 2.03
N SER A 106 17.25 -13.43 1.17
CA SER A 106 17.39 -13.01 -0.22
C SER A 106 16.01 -12.73 -0.83
N THR A 107 15.91 -11.57 -1.47
CA THR A 107 14.71 -11.02 -2.09
C THR A 107 14.19 -11.83 -3.28
N GLU A 108 14.86 -12.92 -3.67
CA GLU A 108 14.53 -13.69 -4.86
C GLU A 108 13.76 -14.99 -4.56
N ALA A 109 13.94 -15.59 -3.38
CA ALA A 109 13.27 -16.86 -3.04
C ALA A 109 11.99 -16.70 -2.19
N LYS A 110 11.64 -15.48 -1.75
CA LYS A 110 10.49 -15.23 -0.84
C LYS A 110 9.24 -14.64 -1.48
N ASN A 111 9.15 -14.64 -2.81
CA ASN A 111 7.96 -14.12 -3.50
C ASN A 111 6.87 -15.19 -3.75
N LYS A 112 7.14 -16.48 -3.54
CA LYS A 112 6.13 -17.53 -3.81
C LYS A 112 5.21 -17.86 -2.63
N ASP A 113 5.62 -17.56 -1.39
CA ASP A 113 4.84 -17.86 -0.18
C ASP A 113 4.38 -16.62 0.60
N LYS A 114 4.44 -15.42 -0.01
CA LYS A 114 3.72 -14.25 0.52
C LYS A 114 2.23 -14.53 0.37
N LYS A 115 1.68 -15.16 1.41
CA LYS A 115 0.27 -15.53 1.60
C LYS A 115 -0.66 -14.51 0.91
N PRO A 116 -1.74 -14.97 0.25
CA PRO A 116 -2.68 -14.11 -0.49
C PRO A 116 -3.28 -12.96 0.35
N ASN A 117 -3.11 -12.99 1.67
CA ASN A 117 -3.50 -11.91 2.59
C ASN A 117 -2.94 -10.53 2.20
N ASN A 118 -1.71 -10.44 1.66
CA ASN A 118 -1.18 -9.13 1.23
C ASN A 118 -1.89 -8.63 -0.04
N ILE A 119 -2.23 -9.54 -0.96
CA ILE A 119 -2.96 -9.23 -2.20
C ILE A 119 -4.39 -8.77 -1.87
N ARG A 120 -5.08 -9.49 -0.98
CA ARG A 120 -6.42 -9.09 -0.52
C ARG A 120 -6.38 -7.71 0.13
N PHE A 121 -5.33 -7.41 0.89
CA PHE A 121 -5.19 -6.11 1.54
C PHE A 121 -4.96 -4.96 0.56
N THR A 122 -4.12 -5.15 -0.47
CA THR A 122 -3.90 -4.13 -1.51
C THR A 122 -5.17 -3.88 -2.33
N GLU A 123 -5.88 -4.95 -2.71
CA GLU A 123 -7.16 -4.83 -3.42
C GLU A 123 -8.24 -4.17 -2.56
N MET A 124 -8.33 -4.53 -1.27
CA MET A 124 -9.24 -3.89 -0.31
C MET A 124 -8.96 -2.38 -0.21
N ARG A 125 -7.68 -1.99 -0.16
CA ARG A 125 -7.27 -0.57 -0.16
C ARG A 125 -7.63 0.10 -1.49
N ARG A 126 -7.47 -0.59 -2.62
CA ARG A 126 -7.79 -0.08 -3.96
C ARG A 126 -9.29 0.15 -4.12
N ALA A 127 -10.13 -0.81 -3.72
CA ALA A 127 -11.59 -0.67 -3.69
C ALA A 127 -12.01 0.50 -2.80
N GLY A 128 -11.41 0.63 -1.61
CA GLY A 128 -11.66 1.76 -0.71
C GLY A 128 -11.33 3.12 -1.34
N ARG A 129 -10.19 3.24 -2.04
CA ARG A 129 -9.83 4.46 -2.77
C ARG A 129 -10.82 4.79 -3.88
N LYS A 130 -11.29 3.79 -4.63
CA LYS A 130 -12.29 3.97 -5.69
C LYS A 130 -13.63 4.46 -5.14
N ILE A 131 -14.09 3.92 -4.01
CA ILE A 131 -15.31 4.41 -3.35
C ILE A 131 -15.16 5.89 -2.96
N ILE A 132 -14.01 6.27 -2.39
CA ILE A 132 -13.75 7.65 -1.98
C ILE A 132 -13.65 8.57 -3.21
N SER A 133 -12.92 8.19 -4.25
CA SER A 133 -12.79 9.01 -5.47
C SER A 133 -14.14 9.16 -6.17
N PHE A 134 -14.93 8.09 -6.25
CA PHE A 134 -16.26 8.12 -6.84
C PHE A 134 -17.18 9.06 -6.06
N GLY A 135 -17.20 8.98 -4.72
CA GLY A 135 -18.00 9.88 -3.89
C GLY A 135 -17.60 11.35 -4.01
N LYS A 136 -16.31 11.64 -4.30
CA LYS A 136 -15.84 13.00 -4.58
C LYS A 136 -16.26 13.51 -5.96
N GLN A 137 -16.19 12.65 -6.99
CA GLN A 137 -16.57 12.99 -8.37
C GLN A 137 -18.08 13.12 -8.54
N HIS A 138 -18.85 12.31 -7.81
CA HIS A 138 -20.31 12.23 -7.89
C HIS A 138 -20.93 12.56 -6.52
N PRO A 139 -20.97 13.84 -6.10
CA PRO A 139 -21.55 14.22 -4.81
C PRO A 139 -23.05 13.85 -4.72
N ASN A 140 -23.74 13.82 -5.87
CA ASN A 140 -25.16 13.48 -5.97
C ASN A 140 -25.43 12.03 -6.38
N HIS A 141 -24.49 11.10 -6.17
CA HIS A 141 -24.63 9.68 -6.53
C HIS A 141 -25.86 8.97 -5.93
N LYS A 142 -26.52 9.57 -4.94
CA LYS A 142 -27.78 9.05 -4.36
C LYS A 142 -29.01 9.39 -5.20
N GLN A 143 -28.94 10.43 -6.03
CA GLN A 143 -30.05 10.91 -6.84
C GLN A 143 -30.07 10.25 -8.23
N SER A 144 -28.90 10.01 -8.81
CA SER A 144 -28.78 9.29 -10.07
C SER A 144 -28.82 7.77 -9.85
N GLU A 145 -29.74 7.08 -10.52
CA GLU A 145 -29.89 5.63 -10.41
C GLU A 145 -28.63 4.89 -10.90
N GLU A 146 -28.01 5.40 -11.97
CA GLU A 146 -26.78 4.83 -12.55
C GLU A 146 -25.58 5.01 -11.61
N GLU A 147 -25.45 6.17 -11.00
CA GLU A 147 -24.37 6.45 -10.03
C GLU A 147 -24.57 5.68 -8.72
N SER A 148 -25.82 5.51 -8.29
CA SER A 148 -26.13 4.70 -7.11
C SER A 148 -25.78 3.22 -7.35
N LYS A 149 -26.07 2.70 -8.54
CA LYS A 149 -25.70 1.32 -8.94
C LYS A 149 -24.20 1.13 -8.94
N THR A 150 -23.46 2.05 -9.56
CA THR A 150 -21.98 1.97 -9.59
C THR A 150 -21.36 2.10 -8.20
N MET A 151 -21.90 2.97 -7.33
CA MET A 151 -21.48 3.04 -5.93
C MET A 151 -21.77 1.74 -5.16
N ALA A 152 -22.93 1.12 -5.39
CA ALA A 152 -23.27 -0.17 -4.79
C ALA A 152 -22.32 -1.28 -5.28
N ASP A 153 -21.96 -1.28 -6.56
CA ASP A 153 -20.98 -2.22 -7.12
C ASP A 153 -19.58 -2.05 -6.50
N LEU A 154 -19.12 -0.81 -6.31
CA LEU A 154 -17.83 -0.54 -5.65
C LEU A 154 -17.84 -0.98 -4.17
N LYS A 155 -18.95 -0.77 -3.45
CA LYS A 155 -19.12 -1.29 -2.09
C LYS A 155 -19.10 -2.82 -2.07
N LEU A 156 -19.72 -3.45 -3.07
CA LEU A 156 -19.74 -4.89 -3.20
C LEU A 156 -18.35 -5.46 -3.52
N ASP A 157 -17.53 -4.76 -4.31
CA ASP A 157 -16.11 -5.09 -4.51
C ASP A 157 -15.33 -5.05 -3.19
N LEU A 158 -15.57 -4.03 -2.35
CA LEU A 158 -14.93 -3.97 -1.03
C LEU A 158 -15.32 -5.16 -0.15
N LEU A 159 -16.61 -5.52 -0.12
CA LEU A 159 -17.10 -6.69 0.60
C LEU A 159 -16.53 -8.00 0.04
N TYR A 160 -16.38 -8.09 -1.28
CA TYR A 160 -15.73 -9.23 -1.95
C TYR A 160 -14.34 -9.48 -1.38
N THR A 161 -13.48 -8.45 -1.28
CA THR A 161 -12.13 -8.62 -0.71
C THR A 161 -12.13 -9.12 0.73
N LYS A 162 -13.14 -8.74 1.52
CA LYS A 162 -13.22 -9.03 2.95
C LYS A 162 -13.82 -10.41 3.25
N TYR A 163 -14.83 -10.80 2.48
CA TYR A 163 -15.61 -12.02 2.69
C TYR A 163 -15.31 -13.11 1.65
N PHE A 164 -14.24 -12.95 0.86
CA PHE A 164 -13.81 -13.99 -0.08
C PHE A 164 -13.56 -15.32 0.65
N PRO A 165 -14.08 -16.46 0.12
CA PRO A 165 -13.98 -17.77 0.77
C PRO A 165 -12.56 -18.12 1.21
N LYS A 166 -12.45 -18.65 2.43
CA LYS A 166 -11.17 -19.11 2.97
C LYS A 166 -10.91 -20.51 2.43
N GLY A 167 -9.79 -20.70 1.74
CA GLY A 167 -9.42 -22.00 1.14
C GLY A 167 -9.39 -21.97 -0.40
N GLU A 168 -10.02 -20.98 -1.02
CA GLU A 168 -9.93 -20.76 -2.47
C GLU A 168 -8.83 -19.74 -2.81
N GLU A 169 -8.25 -19.90 -4.00
CA GLU A 169 -7.33 -18.93 -4.57
C GLU A 169 -8.08 -17.61 -4.84
N TYR A 170 -7.49 -16.51 -4.41
CA TYR A 170 -8.12 -15.21 -4.51
C TYR A 170 -8.10 -14.71 -5.96
N ILE A 171 -9.27 -14.39 -6.50
CA ILE A 171 -9.41 -13.85 -7.86
C ILE A 171 -9.36 -12.33 -7.80
N PHE A 172 -8.49 -11.72 -8.60
CA PHE A 172 -8.30 -10.26 -8.62
C PHE A 172 -9.54 -9.52 -9.14
N ILE A 173 -9.88 -8.41 -8.47
CA ILE A 173 -10.97 -7.54 -8.93
C ILE A 173 -10.41 -6.60 -10.00
N TYR A 174 -9.23 -6.03 -9.74
CA TYR A 174 -8.56 -5.06 -10.60
C TYR A 174 -7.22 -5.62 -11.11
N PRO A 175 -7.25 -6.65 -11.97
CA PRO A 175 -6.02 -7.19 -12.55
C PRO A 175 -5.36 -6.14 -13.47
N GLU A 176 -4.06 -6.29 -13.69
CA GLU A 176 -3.37 -5.53 -14.74
C GLU A 176 -3.56 -6.19 -16.12
N THR A 177 -3.71 -7.51 -16.12
CA THR A 177 -3.98 -8.31 -17.32
C THR A 177 -5.46 -8.68 -17.43
N PRO A 178 -6.01 -8.88 -18.64
CA PRO A 178 -7.39 -9.34 -18.78
C PRO A 178 -7.56 -10.73 -18.12
N LEU A 179 -8.51 -10.85 -17.19
CA LEU A 179 -8.88 -12.15 -16.58
C LEU A 179 -9.36 -13.14 -17.64
N GLN A 180 -9.15 -14.43 -17.38
CA GLN A 180 -9.80 -15.49 -18.14
C GLN A 180 -11.32 -15.51 -17.86
N ASP A 181 -12.11 -16.00 -18.81
CA ASP A 181 -13.57 -15.96 -18.69
C ASP A 181 -14.10 -16.85 -17.56
N GLU A 182 -13.42 -17.96 -17.27
CA GLU A 182 -13.74 -18.83 -16.13
C GLU A 182 -13.58 -18.11 -14.79
N GLU A 183 -12.50 -17.34 -14.62
CA GLU A 183 -12.24 -16.58 -13.40
C GLU A 183 -13.27 -15.44 -13.24
N LYS A 184 -13.68 -14.81 -14.35
CA LYS A 184 -14.74 -13.79 -14.33
C LYS A 184 -16.07 -14.38 -13.86
N LEU A 185 -16.44 -15.57 -14.34
CA LEU A 185 -17.67 -16.24 -13.94
C LEU A 185 -17.64 -16.60 -12.45
N LYS A 186 -16.56 -17.25 -11.97
CA LYS A 186 -16.36 -17.55 -10.55
C LYS A 186 -16.44 -16.29 -9.67
N ARG A 187 -15.81 -15.20 -10.11
CA ARG A 187 -15.90 -13.91 -9.42
C ARG A 187 -17.33 -13.40 -9.34
N GLN A 188 -18.09 -13.48 -10.42
CA GLN A 188 -19.50 -13.08 -10.43
C GLN A 188 -20.36 -13.96 -9.52
N GLU A 189 -20.13 -15.26 -9.47
CA GLU A 189 -20.82 -16.18 -8.57
C GLU A 189 -20.59 -15.82 -7.09
N ILE A 190 -19.33 -15.59 -6.71
CA ILE A 190 -18.96 -15.16 -5.36
C ILE A 190 -19.58 -13.79 -5.04
N ARG A 191 -19.53 -12.83 -5.98
CA ARG A 191 -20.19 -11.51 -5.82
C ARG A 191 -21.69 -11.66 -5.58
N LYS A 192 -22.38 -12.52 -6.34
CA LYS A 192 -23.81 -12.82 -6.14
C LYS A 192 -24.07 -13.48 -4.79
N GLY A 193 -23.20 -14.40 -4.35
CA GLY A 193 -23.28 -15.03 -3.04
C GLY A 193 -23.18 -14.00 -1.91
N ILE A 194 -22.23 -13.08 -2.00
CA ILE A 194 -22.06 -11.98 -1.03
C ILE A 194 -23.25 -11.03 -1.06
N ALA A 195 -23.79 -10.68 -2.23
CA ALA A 195 -24.99 -9.86 -2.35
C ALA A 195 -26.20 -10.50 -1.63
N LYS A 196 -26.39 -11.81 -1.82
CA LYS A 196 -27.44 -12.58 -1.15
C LYS A 196 -27.22 -12.62 0.36
N ALA A 197 -25.99 -12.89 0.82
CA ALA A 197 -25.66 -12.91 2.24
C ALA A 197 -25.81 -11.53 2.91
N LEU A 198 -25.55 -10.44 2.17
CA LEU A 198 -25.81 -9.08 2.61
C LEU A 198 -27.31 -8.81 2.75
N ALA A 199 -28.13 -9.20 1.77
CA ALA A 199 -29.59 -9.07 1.82
C ALA A 199 -30.21 -9.90 2.96
N ASN A 200 -29.62 -11.07 3.26
CA ASN A 200 -30.03 -11.92 4.37
C ASN A 200 -29.57 -11.41 5.75
N GLY A 201 -28.73 -10.36 5.79
CA GLY A 201 -28.16 -9.83 7.03
C GLY A 201 -27.08 -10.72 7.68
N GLU A 202 -26.60 -11.75 6.99
CA GLU A 202 -25.51 -12.62 7.47
C GLU A 202 -24.18 -11.85 7.49
N ILE A 203 -24.00 -10.98 6.50
CA ILE A 203 -22.85 -10.08 6.41
C ILE A 203 -23.29 -8.68 6.86
N LYS A 204 -22.58 -8.13 7.85
CA LYS A 204 -22.77 -6.73 8.26
C LYS A 204 -22.13 -5.81 7.23
N GLU A 205 -22.87 -4.86 6.68
CA GLU A 205 -22.31 -3.74 5.94
C GLU A 205 -21.33 -3.04 6.89
N THR A 206 -20.03 -3.13 6.61
CA THR A 206 -19.09 -2.32 7.37
C THR A 206 -19.36 -0.90 7.01
N ALA A 207 -20.03 -0.19 7.92
CA ALA A 207 -19.99 1.26 7.90
C ALA A 207 -18.51 1.64 7.70
N PRO A 208 -18.21 2.57 6.77
CA PRO A 208 -16.86 3.10 6.67
C PRO A 208 -16.47 3.45 8.10
N ARG A 209 -15.32 2.97 8.57
CA ARG A 209 -14.78 3.41 9.85
C ARG A 209 -14.64 4.92 9.69
N SER A 210 -15.66 5.66 10.12
CA SER A 210 -15.58 7.08 10.38
C SER A 210 -14.43 7.13 11.36
N ASN A 211 -13.26 7.58 10.89
CA ASN A 211 -12.13 7.79 11.77
C ASN A 211 -12.70 8.56 12.97
N PRO A 212 -12.61 8.03 14.21
CA PRO A 212 -12.99 8.79 15.39
C PRO A 212 -11.89 9.83 15.65
N SER A 213 -11.62 10.70 14.68
CA SER A 213 -10.55 11.71 14.71
C SER A 213 -11.06 13.10 14.36
N ASN A 214 -12.36 13.36 14.47
CA ASN A 214 -12.88 14.73 14.42
C ASN A 214 -14.23 14.85 15.16
N GLN A 215 -14.32 14.32 16.37
CA GLN A 215 -15.26 14.90 17.33
C GLN A 215 -14.64 16.20 17.83
N GLU A 216 -15.06 17.29 17.21
CA GLU A 216 -15.40 18.57 17.85
C GLU A 216 -14.96 18.67 19.32
N SER A 217 -13.68 18.99 19.54
CA SER A 217 -13.35 19.81 20.69
C SER A 217 -13.60 21.25 20.28
N GLU A 218 -14.81 21.73 20.55
CA GLU A 218 -15.08 23.15 20.80
C GLU A 218 -14.14 23.62 21.92
N SER A 219 -12.90 23.93 21.57
CA SER A 219 -11.97 24.64 22.44
C SER A 219 -12.07 26.12 22.09
N THR A 220 -12.88 26.78 22.91
CA THR A 220 -12.75 28.17 23.32
C THR A 220 -11.49 28.88 22.84
N THR A 221 -11.72 29.92 22.05
CA THR A 221 -10.86 31.06 21.78
C THR A 221 -10.09 31.49 23.03
N THR A 222 -8.82 31.14 23.11
CA THR A 222 -7.81 31.95 23.78
C THR A 222 -6.67 32.14 22.81
N MET A 223 -6.51 33.38 22.34
CA MET A 223 -5.35 33.80 21.57
C MET A 223 -4.09 33.44 22.34
N GLU A 224 -3.18 32.68 21.72
CA GLU A 224 -1.74 32.98 21.66
C GLU A 224 -0.94 31.80 21.07
N LYS A 225 -0.17 32.14 20.04
CA LYS A 225 1.08 31.52 19.56
C LYS A 225 0.97 30.23 18.74
N ASP A 226 1.15 30.45 17.45
CA ASP A 226 1.35 29.48 16.37
C ASP A 226 2.44 28.44 16.66
N PRO A 227 2.15 27.15 16.51
CA PRO A 227 3.14 26.17 16.11
C PRO A 227 2.98 25.85 14.62
N VAL A 228 3.77 26.55 13.80
CA VAL A 228 4.38 26.08 12.55
C VAL A 228 3.49 25.17 11.70
N SER A 229 2.65 25.80 10.88
CA SER A 229 2.15 25.26 9.63
C SER A 229 3.33 24.87 8.72
N ASN A 230 3.68 23.57 8.69
CA ASN A 230 4.69 23.04 7.76
C ASN A 230 4.04 22.17 6.66
N TRP A 231 2.88 22.59 6.15
CA TRP A 231 2.18 21.95 5.04
C TRP A 231 1.46 22.99 4.17
N ASN A 232 2.18 24.04 3.78
CA ASN A 232 1.91 24.80 2.55
C ASN A 232 3.23 24.77 1.78
N ASP A 233 3.25 24.12 0.63
CA ASP A 233 2.98 24.78 -0.65
C ASP A 233 4.32 25.15 -1.26
N GLU A 234 4.96 24.14 -1.87
CA GLU A 234 6.06 24.35 -2.78
C GLU A 234 5.70 23.56 -4.04
N GLU A 235 5.10 24.31 -4.96
CA GLU A 235 5.02 24.03 -6.38
C GLU A 235 6.40 23.55 -6.85
N GLU A 236 6.57 22.24 -7.04
CA GLU A 236 7.66 21.75 -7.88
C GLU A 236 7.14 21.70 -9.32
N GLU A 237 7.74 22.61 -10.07
CA GLU A 237 7.61 22.87 -11.49
C GLU A 237 7.57 21.62 -12.37
N GLU A 238 6.90 21.82 -13.48
CA GLU A 238 6.84 20.98 -14.67
C GLU A 238 8.24 20.54 -15.12
N ASP A 239 8.67 19.33 -14.75
CA ASP A 239 9.65 18.60 -15.54
C ASP A 239 8.90 17.96 -16.72
N ASP A 240 8.82 18.75 -17.80
CA ASP A 240 8.53 18.31 -19.16
C ASP A 240 9.47 17.16 -19.54
N LYS A 241 9.02 15.94 -19.25
CA LYS A 241 9.57 14.75 -19.90
C LYS A 241 8.99 14.70 -21.30
N GLU A 242 9.73 15.28 -22.24
CA GLU A 242 9.69 14.90 -23.64
C GLU A 242 9.99 13.39 -23.75
N ASP A 243 8.97 12.57 -23.54
CA ASP A 243 8.96 11.18 -23.99
C ASP A 243 8.88 11.23 -25.51
N ASP A 244 10.06 11.20 -26.13
CA ASP A 244 10.31 10.97 -27.56
C ASP A 244 9.85 9.54 -27.93
N ASN A 245 8.53 9.34 -27.88
CA ASN A 245 7.85 8.14 -28.35
C ASN A 245 7.69 8.26 -29.86
N ASN A 246 8.77 7.97 -30.58
CA ASN A 246 8.71 7.55 -31.97
C ASN A 246 7.97 6.20 -32.06
N ASN A 247 6.64 6.26 -31.96
CA ASN A 247 5.75 5.15 -32.28
C ASN A 247 5.44 5.21 -33.77
N ASP A 248 6.33 4.59 -34.53
CA ASP A 248 6.24 4.34 -35.96
C ASP A 248 4.89 3.67 -36.28
N SER A 249 4.00 4.47 -36.85
CA SER A 249 2.64 4.08 -37.18
C SER A 249 2.65 3.26 -38.46
N ASN A 250 2.85 1.94 -38.33
CA ASN A 250 2.51 0.99 -39.39
C ASN A 250 0.98 0.93 -39.56
N ASN A 251 0.54 1.78 -40.47
CA ASN A 251 -0.78 1.85 -41.07
C ASN A 251 -1.03 0.61 -41.95
N GLU A 252 -1.52 -0.48 -41.37
CA GLU A 252 -2.10 -1.59 -42.15
C GLU A 252 -3.61 -1.38 -42.34
N GLU A 253 -3.96 -1.24 -43.61
CA GLU A 253 -5.30 -1.10 -44.17
C GLU A 253 -6.30 -2.12 -43.61
N ARG A 254 -7.41 -1.61 -43.04
CA ARG A 254 -8.61 -2.41 -42.85
C ARG A 254 -9.47 -2.39 -44.12
N PRO A 255 -9.79 -3.55 -44.73
CA PRO A 255 -10.68 -3.60 -45.88
C PRO A 255 -12.13 -3.27 -45.49
N LEU A 256 -12.75 -2.38 -46.28
CA LEU A 256 -14.18 -2.07 -46.23
C LEU A 256 -15.02 -3.32 -46.53
N VAL A 257 -15.69 -3.86 -45.52
CA VAL A 257 -16.72 -4.89 -45.72
C VAL A 257 -18.00 -4.21 -46.19
N LYS A 258 -18.29 -4.30 -47.50
CA LYS A 258 -19.58 -3.93 -48.09
C LYS A 258 -20.66 -4.87 -47.55
N ARG A 259 -21.55 -4.35 -46.70
CA ARG A 259 -22.82 -5.00 -46.38
C ARG A 259 -23.75 -4.93 -47.60
N GLN A 260 -23.97 -6.06 -48.26
CA GLN A 260 -25.10 -6.22 -49.16
C GLN A 260 -26.38 -6.33 -48.32
N ARG A 261 -27.33 -5.42 -48.56
CA ARG A 261 -28.75 -5.61 -48.25
C ARG A 261 -29.32 -6.46 -49.37
N SER A 262 -29.87 -7.62 -49.05
CA SER A 262 -30.84 -8.30 -49.90
C SER A 262 -32.24 -7.98 -49.37
N GLU A 263 -33.10 -7.63 -50.31
CA GLU A 263 -34.56 -7.46 -50.19
C GLU A 263 -35.28 -8.75 -49.78
#